data_AF-A0A0Q9LQQ6-F1
#
_entry.id   AF-A0A0Q9LQQ6-F1
#
_cell.length_a   1.000
_cell.length_b   1.000
_cell.length_c   1.000
_cell.angle_alpha   90.00
_cell.angle_beta   90.00
_cell.angle_gamma   90.00
#
_symmetry.space_group_name_H-M   'P 1'
#
loop_
_entity.id
_entity.type
_entity.pdbx_description
1 polymer ?
#
loop_
_entity_poly.entity_id
_entity_poly.type
_entity_poly.pdbx_seq_one_letter_code
_entity_poly.pdbx_strand_id
1 'polypeptide(L)'
;MLALVFLDEVLAAVAAGVWGAHAGAVVLAVLAPVAVVAVWWAFASPKARWSGPVVRPVVKVLVFGFASAGLWVSGHHTAAVSLLVFSVVVNALAQLPSVRALVAEPVAP
;
A
#
# COMPACT_ATOMS: atom_id res chain seq x y z
N MET A 1 -4.98 13.73 4.09
CA MET A 1 -3.83 12.80 3.89
C MET A 1 -4.22 11.34 4.10
N LEU A 2 -4.87 10.98 5.22
CA LEU A 2 -5.28 9.60 5.52
C LEU A 2 -6.07 8.92 4.39
N ALA A 3 -7.02 9.62 3.77
CA ALA A 3 -7.80 9.10 2.65
C ALA A 3 -6.94 8.69 1.44
N LEU A 4 -5.86 9.43 1.13
CA LEU A 4 -4.96 9.10 0.01
C LEU A 4 -4.10 7.88 0.33
N VAL A 5 -3.61 7.77 1.57
CA VAL A 5 -2.88 6.58 2.03
C VAL A 5 -3.78 5.35 1.99
N PHE A 6 -5.03 5.49 2.43
CA PHE A 6 -6.00 4.40 2.35
C PHE A 6 -6.36 4.03 0.91
N LEU A 7 -6.51 5.02 0.02
CA LEU A 7 -6.69 4.75 -1.40
C LEU A 7 -5.52 3.95 -1.98
N ASP A 8 -4.28 4.31 -1.61
CA ASP A 8 -3.07 3.59 -1.99
C ASP A 8 -3.13 2.12 -1.55
N GLU A 9 -3.56 1.85 -0.31
CA GLU A 9 -3.75 0.48 0.22
C GLU A 9 -4.76 -0.33 -0.61
N VAL A 10 -5.90 0.29 -0.95
CA VAL A 10 -6.93 -0.35 -1.79
C VAL A 10 -6.39 -0.64 -3.19
N LEU A 11 -5.68 0.32 -3.79
CA LEU A 11 -5.09 0.14 -5.12
C LEU A 11 -4.04 -0.98 -5.14
N ALA A 12 -3.22 -1.10 -4.09
CA ALA A 12 -2.27 -2.20 -3.96
C ALA A 12 -2.95 -3.57 -3.86
N ALA A 13 -4.06 -3.67 -3.11
CA ALA A 13 -4.85 -4.89 -3.05
C ALA A 13 -5.49 -5.24 -4.41
N VAL A 14 -6.07 -4.26 -5.10
CA VAL A 14 -6.63 -4.45 -6.45
C VAL A 14 -5.55 -4.92 -7.43
N ALA A 15 -4.38 -4.28 -7.43
CA ALA A 15 -3.22 -4.65 -8.24
C ALA A 15 -2.78 -6.11 -8.01
N ALA A 16 -2.75 -6.54 -6.75
CA ALA A 16 -2.46 -7.93 -6.40
C ALA A 16 -3.53 -8.90 -6.93
N GLY A 17 -4.81 -8.52 -6.89
CA GLY A 17 -5.91 -9.29 -7.48
C GLY A 17 -5.80 -9.41 -9.01
N VAL A 18 -5.48 -8.31 -9.70
CA VAL A 18 -5.24 -8.29 -11.15
C VAL A 18 -4.09 -9.23 -11.53
N TRP A 19 -2.99 -9.17 -10.80
CA TRP A 19 -1.87 -10.09 -10.99
C TRP A 19 -2.28 -11.55 -10.72
N GLY A 20 -3.02 -11.81 -9.64
CA GLY A 20 -3.49 -13.16 -9.30
C GLY A 20 -4.42 -13.75 -10.37
N ALA A 21 -5.28 -12.93 -10.98
CA ALA A 21 -6.10 -13.32 -12.12
C ALA A 21 -5.26 -13.60 -13.38
N HIS A 22 -4.26 -12.76 -13.65
CA HIS A 22 -3.31 -12.95 -14.75
C HIS A 22 -2.50 -14.25 -14.61
N ALA A 23 -2.15 -14.64 -13.38
CA ALA A 23 -1.47 -15.91 -13.09
C ALA A 23 -2.35 -17.15 -13.33
N GLY A 24 -3.60 -16.99 -13.79
CA GLY A 24 -4.46 -18.07 -14.27
C GLY A 24 -5.26 -18.79 -13.19
N ALA A 25 -5.29 -18.29 -11.95
CA ALA A 25 -6.03 -18.92 -10.87
C ALA A 25 -6.96 -17.91 -10.17
N VAL A 26 -8.27 -18.15 -10.23
CA VAL A 26 -9.29 -17.40 -9.46
C VAL A 26 -8.94 -17.38 -7.97
N VAL A 27 -8.40 -18.49 -7.46
CA VAL A 27 -7.92 -18.59 -6.08
C VAL A 27 -6.82 -17.57 -5.80
N LEU A 28 -5.85 -17.38 -6.70
CA LEU A 28 -4.80 -16.36 -6.53
C LEU A 28 -5.35 -14.94 -6.63
N ALA A 29 -6.32 -14.69 -7.50
CA ALA A 29 -6.99 -13.39 -7.61
C ALA A 29 -7.67 -12.97 -6.29
N VAL A 30 -8.07 -13.92 -5.45
CA VAL A 30 -8.65 -13.69 -4.12
C VAL A 30 -7.59 -13.69 -3.02
N LEU A 31 -6.70 -14.68 -3.01
CA LEU A 31 -5.72 -14.84 -1.94
C LEU A 31 -4.64 -13.76 -1.95
N ALA A 32 -4.23 -13.26 -3.13
CA ALA A 32 -3.24 -12.20 -3.22
C ALA A 32 -3.68 -10.88 -2.55
N PRO A 33 -4.88 -10.30 -2.83
CA PRO A 33 -5.36 -9.13 -2.10
C PRO A 33 -5.55 -9.41 -0.60
N VAL A 34 -6.04 -10.59 -0.22
CA VAL A 34 -6.17 -10.97 1.19
C VAL A 34 -4.80 -10.99 1.89
N ALA A 35 -3.78 -11.51 1.24
CA ALA A 35 -2.41 -11.51 1.75
C ALA A 35 -1.86 -10.08 1.90
N VAL A 36 -2.10 -9.19 0.93
CA VAL A 36 -1.71 -7.78 1.03
C VAL A 36 -2.34 -7.12 2.26
N VAL A 37 -3.65 -7.29 2.46
CA VAL A 37 -4.37 -6.74 3.62
C VAL A 37 -3.85 -7.33 4.93
N ALA A 38 -3.60 -8.64 4.97
CA ALA A 38 -3.08 -9.32 6.16
C ALA A 38 -1.67 -8.83 6.54
N VAL A 39 -0.78 -8.71 5.56
CA VAL A 39 0.58 -8.14 5.74
C VAL A 39 0.48 -6.70 6.23
N TRP A 40 -0.40 -5.90 5.63
CA TRP A 40 -0.59 -4.51 6.03
C TRP A 40 -1.08 -4.40 7.48
N TRP A 41 -2.09 -5.19 7.84
CA TRP A 41 -2.64 -5.25 9.20
C TRP A 41 -1.58 -5.68 10.23
N ALA A 42 -0.75 -6.66 9.88
CA ALA A 42 0.27 -7.23 10.76
C ALA A 42 1.47 -6.29 11.01
N PHE A 43 1.87 -5.49 10.02
CA PHE A 43 3.14 -4.75 10.06
C PHE A 43 3.04 -3.23 9.82
N ALA A 44 2.05 -2.76 9.06
CA ALA A 44 1.95 -1.36 8.65
C ALA A 44 0.89 -0.55 9.42
N SER A 45 -0.16 -1.22 9.92
CA SER A 45 -1.26 -0.60 10.70
C SER A 45 -0.77 0.14 11.95
N PRO A 46 -1.39 1.26 12.37
CA PRO A 46 -1.15 1.92 13.67
C PRO A 46 -1.09 0.95 14.87
N LYS A 47 -1.94 -0.09 14.84
CA LYS A 47 -2.06 -1.11 15.90
C LYS A 47 -1.29 -2.41 15.59
N ALA A 48 -0.47 -2.42 14.55
CA ALA A 48 0.29 -3.60 14.14
C ALA A 48 1.25 -4.04 15.25
N ARG A 49 1.14 -5.31 15.66
CA ARG A 49 1.94 -5.91 16.74
C ARG A 49 3.43 -5.95 16.40
N TRP A 50 3.78 -6.08 15.12
CA TRP A 50 5.16 -6.18 14.63
C TRP A 50 5.63 -4.91 13.90
N SER A 51 4.96 -3.78 14.12
CA SER A 51 5.33 -2.50 13.52
C SER A 51 6.54 -1.90 14.23
N GLY A 52 7.45 -1.29 13.47
CA GLY A 52 8.60 -0.55 13.99
C GLY A 52 9.08 0.54 13.01
N PRO A 53 10.01 1.42 13.42
CA PRO A 53 10.46 2.55 12.61
C PRO A 53 11.11 2.13 11.28
N VAL A 54 11.68 0.92 11.23
CA VAL A 54 12.28 0.34 10.01
C VAL A 54 11.33 -0.63 9.31
N VAL A 55 10.60 -1.45 10.07
CA VAL A 55 9.71 -2.48 9.50
C VAL A 55 8.59 -1.86 8.66
N ARG A 56 7.97 -0.78 9.15
CA ARG A 56 6.89 -0.09 8.44
C ARG A 56 7.29 0.40 7.04
N PRO A 57 8.37 1.20 6.87
CA PRO A 57 8.77 1.64 5.54
C PRO A 57 9.20 0.48 4.64
N VAL A 58 9.89 -0.54 5.17
CA VAL A 58 10.28 -1.72 4.38
C VAL A 58 9.06 -2.46 3.85
N VAL A 59 8.07 -2.73 4.69
CA VAL A 59 6.83 -3.41 4.27
C VAL A 59 6.08 -2.60 3.21
N LYS A 60 6.01 -1.27 3.34
CA LYS A 60 5.40 -0.42 2.32
C LYS A 60 6.11 -0.56 0.97
N VAL A 61 7.43 -0.44 0.95
CA VAL A 61 8.22 -0.59 -0.29
C VAL A 61 7.99 -1.96 -0.93
N LEU A 62 7.93 -3.03 -0.12
CA LEU A 62 7.66 -4.37 -0.62
C LEU A 62 6.24 -4.50 -1.18
N VAL A 63 5.22 -4.06 -0.44
CA VAL A 63 3.81 -4.16 -0.86
C VAL A 63 3.57 -3.39 -2.16
N PHE A 64 3.97 -2.11 -2.22
CA PHE A 64 3.75 -1.29 -3.41
C PHE A 64 4.67 -1.70 -4.56
N GLY A 65 5.92 -2.08 -4.27
CA GLY A 65 6.84 -2.59 -5.27
C GLY A 65 6.33 -3.86 -5.94
N PHE A 66 5.85 -4.84 -5.16
CA PHE A 66 5.26 -6.06 -5.71
C PHE A 66 3.93 -5.83 -6.40
N ALA A 67 3.07 -4.94 -5.88
CA ALA A 67 1.82 -4.57 -6.54
C ALA A 67 2.08 -3.94 -7.92
N SER A 68 3.00 -2.98 -8.01
CA SER A 68 3.42 -2.38 -9.28
C SER A 68 4.09 -3.39 -10.21
N ALA A 69 4.96 -4.26 -9.69
CA ALA A 69 5.57 -5.33 -10.49
C ALA A 69 4.51 -6.30 -11.03
N GLY A 70 3.51 -6.67 -10.21
CA GLY A 70 2.38 -7.51 -10.61
C GLY A 70 1.56 -6.89 -11.74
N LEU A 71 1.25 -5.59 -11.64
CA LEU A 71 0.61 -4.84 -12.72
C LEU A 71 1.47 -4.82 -13.98
N TRP A 72 2.78 -4.61 -13.83
CA TRP A 72 3.70 -4.57 -14.96
C TRP A 72 3.71 -5.89 -15.73
N VAL A 73 3.94 -7.02 -15.05
CA VAL A 73 3.99 -8.34 -15.72
C VAL A 73 2.62 -8.75 -16.28
N SER A 74 1.52 -8.24 -15.72
CA SER A 74 0.17 -8.45 -16.26
C SER A 74 -0.15 -7.60 -17.50
N GLY A 75 0.79 -6.77 -17.97
CA GLY A 75 0.64 -5.91 -19.15
C GLY A 75 0.10 -4.51 -18.87
N HIS A 76 -0.22 -4.18 -17.62
CA HIS A 76 -0.78 -2.89 -17.22
C HIS A 76 0.33 -1.87 -16.87
N HIS A 77 1.25 -1.61 -17.79
CA HIS A 77 2.45 -0.81 -17.54
C HIS A 77 2.15 0.62 -17.04
N THR A 78 1.18 1.29 -17.66
CA THR A 78 0.78 2.65 -17.25
C THR A 78 0.26 2.65 -15.82
N ALA A 79 -0.62 1.70 -15.47
CA ALA A 79 -1.15 1.58 -14.11
C ALA A 79 -0.06 1.23 -13.09
N ALA A 80 0.91 0.38 -13.46
CA ALA A 80 2.05 0.03 -12.61
C ALA A 80 2.89 1.26 -12.23
N VAL A 81 3.22 2.10 -13.22
CA VAL A 81 4.00 3.32 -13.02
C VAL A 81 3.17 4.36 -12.26
N SER A 82 1.90 4.55 -12.62
CA SER A 82 1.01 5.47 -11.90
C SER A 82 0.87 5.09 -10.43
N LEU A 83 0.68 3.81 -10.10
CA LEU A 83 0.62 3.32 -8.72
C LEU A 83 1.92 3.59 -7.99
N LEU A 84 3.07 3.29 -8.60
CA LEU A 84 4.37 3.48 -7.96
C LEU A 84 4.65 4.96 -7.66
N VAL A 85 4.42 5.83 -8.65
CA VAL A 85 4.62 7.28 -8.50
C VAL A 85 3.65 7.85 -7.48
N PHE A 86 2.36 7.52 -7.58
CA PHE A 86 1.33 7.95 -6.64
C PHE A 86 1.70 7.54 -5.21
N SER A 87 2.08 6.28 -5.02
CA SER A 87 2.46 5.75 -3.71
C SER A 87 3.67 6.46 -3.13
N VAL A 88 4.75 6.65 -3.91
CA VAL A 88 5.95 7.37 -3.47
C VAL A 88 5.60 8.80 -3.05
N VAL A 89 4.84 9.53 -3.87
CA VAL A 89 4.46 10.92 -3.61
C VAL A 89 3.60 11.01 -2.36
N VAL A 90 2.51 10.24 -2.26
CA VAL A 90 1.59 10.29 -1.13
C VAL A 90 2.28 9.90 0.18
N ASN A 91 3.08 8.83 0.16
CA ASN A 91 3.78 8.39 1.37
C ASN A 91 4.90 9.36 1.77
N ALA A 92 5.61 9.98 0.84
CA ALA A 92 6.60 11.01 1.15
C ALA A 92 5.94 12.25 1.76
N LEU A 93 4.84 12.74 1.16
CA LEU A 93 4.08 13.87 1.70
C LEU A 93 3.53 13.57 3.09
N ALA A 94 3.08 12.33 3.34
CA ALA A 94 2.61 11.90 4.66
C ALA A 94 3.70 11.86 5.73
N GLN A 95 4.98 11.83 5.35
CA GLN A 95 6.11 11.88 6.29
C GLN A 95 6.56 13.30 6.63
N LEU A 96 6.09 14.32 5.91
CA LEU A 96 6.48 15.70 6.18
C LEU A 96 6.13 16.12 7.62
N PRO A 97 7.04 16.80 8.34
CA PRO A 97 6.81 17.22 9.72
C PRO A 97 5.53 18.06 9.90
N SER A 98 5.21 18.92 8.92
CA SER A 98 4.00 19.74 8.91
C SER A 98 2.73 18.90 8.89
N VAL A 99 2.70 17.83 8.08
CA VAL A 99 1.55 16.92 8.00
C VAL A 99 1.44 16.06 9.26
N ARG A 100 2.58 15.63 9.83
CA ARG A 100 2.59 14.88 11.09
C ARG A 100 2.12 15.73 12.28
N ALA A 101 2.51 17.00 12.32
CA ALA A 101 2.08 17.93 13.36
C ALA A 101 0.55 18.15 13.33
N LEU A 102 -0.03 18.36 12.13
CA LEU A 102 -1.48 18.51 11.96
C LEU A 102 -2.29 17.26 12.33
N VAL A 103 -1.68 16.07 12.31
CA VAL A 103 -2.33 14.82 12.73
C VAL A 103 -2.18 14.59 14.24
N ALA A 104 -1.14 15.16 14.86
CA ALA A 104 -0.87 15.03 16.29
C ALA A 104 -1.64 16.06 17.14
N GLU A 105 -2.11 17.16 16.55
CA GLU A 105 -2.87 18.18 17.25
C GLU A 105 -4.29 17.65 17.57
N PRO A 106 -4.65 17.46 18.85
CA PRO A 106 -6.02 17.12 19.22
C PRO A 106 -6.90 18.31 18.85
N VAL A 107 -8.05 18.06 18.21
CA VAL A 107 -9.09 19.09 18.07
C VAL A 107 -9.46 19.51 19.49
N ALA A 108 -9.05 20.71 19.90
CA ALA A 108 -9.44 21.28 21.17
C ALA A 108 -10.99 21.37 21.20
N PRO A 109 -11.63 20.98 22.32
CA PRO A 109 -13.09 20.98 22.44
C PRO A 109 -13.69 22.38 22.32
#